data_AF-A0A3E0CJ10-F1
#
_entry.id   AF-A0A3E0CJ10-F1
#
_cell.length_a   1.000
_cell.length_b   1.000
_cell.length_c   1.000
_cell.angle_alpha   90.00
_cell.angle_beta   90.00
_cell.angle_gamma   90.00
#
_symmetry.space_group_name_H-M   'P 1'
#
loop_
_entity.id
_entity.type
_entity.pdbx_description
1 polymer ?
#
loop_
_entity_poly.entity_id
_entity_poly.type
_entity_poly.pdbx_seq_one_letter_code
_entity_poly.pdbx_strand_id
1 'polypeptide(L)'
;MWRDIYRLTLNPEIFVDSDNLRNLIGEAGFGSVDTVPLKVAGDVDALCDYLSRIASNCEMQLRSRIEAVGHSGNIRRAARGVFMQSAPVASALGRWLQGLSCPSNFEDQMYLKTLALLADDIGVGKPEMSRTDGFRQIARRFDLVNAAGQAHDLVADRSLRDGAFRFPAILFALSRRSEMFVPEITGLDFALRTIGLLPVWRVLAGYFDDPEWRRLDLAVPQTDVLPQGHTPTSLARHILNLVSSWGCG
;
A
#
# COMPACT_ATOMS: atom_id res chain seq x y z
N MET A 1 7.66 3.43 -18.44
CA MET A 1 7.43 4.78 -17.88
C MET A 1 7.28 4.69 -16.37
N TRP A 2 6.26 3.97 -15.87
CA TRP A 2 6.03 3.84 -14.43
C TRP A 2 7.17 3.15 -13.70
N ARG A 3 7.84 2.19 -14.34
CA ARG A 3 9.06 1.56 -13.80
C ARG A 3 10.19 2.56 -13.58
N ASP A 4 10.36 3.51 -14.50
CA ASP A 4 11.40 4.53 -14.38
C ASP A 4 11.07 5.53 -13.27
N ILE A 5 9.81 5.94 -13.17
CA ILE A 5 9.32 6.81 -12.08
C ILE A 5 9.50 6.11 -10.74
N TYR A 6 9.07 4.85 -10.62
CA TYR A 6 9.30 4.05 -9.42
C TYR A 6 10.78 4.03 -9.04
N ARG A 7 11.68 3.71 -9.98
CA ARG A 7 13.13 3.74 -9.75
C ARG A 7 13.62 5.10 -9.25
N LEU A 8 13.14 6.19 -9.86
CA LEU A 8 13.49 7.56 -9.47
C LEU A 8 13.06 7.86 -8.04
N THR A 9 11.83 7.47 -7.66
CA THR A 9 11.28 7.73 -6.32
C THR A 9 11.94 6.93 -5.20
N LEU A 10 12.71 5.88 -5.52
CA LEU A 10 13.54 5.17 -4.54
C LEU A 10 14.80 5.95 -4.13
N ASN A 11 15.23 6.94 -4.94
CA ASN A 11 16.36 7.78 -4.61
C ASN A 11 15.91 8.84 -3.57
N PRO A 12 16.45 8.84 -2.33
CA PRO A 12 16.07 9.84 -1.34
C PRO A 12 16.46 11.27 -1.72
N GLU A 13 17.48 11.45 -2.57
CA GLU A 13 17.98 12.75 -3.00
C GLU A 13 17.14 13.39 -4.12
N ILE A 14 16.11 12.70 -4.61
CA ILE A 14 15.30 13.26 -5.70
C ILE A 14 14.34 14.32 -5.16
N PHE A 15 14.43 15.52 -5.73
CA PHE A 15 13.41 16.53 -5.56
C PHE A 15 12.24 16.23 -6.50
N VAL A 16 11.06 16.00 -5.93
CA VAL A 16 9.81 15.86 -6.69
C VAL A 16 9.05 17.17 -6.58
N ASP A 17 8.77 17.84 -7.68
CA ASP A 17 7.97 19.06 -7.66
C ASP A 17 6.48 18.74 -7.40
N SER A 18 5.77 19.58 -6.65
CA SER A 18 4.38 19.33 -6.26
C SER A 18 3.40 19.39 -7.44
N ASP A 19 3.60 20.30 -8.39
CA ASP A 19 2.72 20.41 -9.55
C ASP A 19 2.94 19.23 -10.50
N ASN A 20 4.21 18.84 -10.69
CA ASN A 20 4.53 17.61 -11.41
C ASN A 20 3.93 16.36 -10.75
N LEU A 21 3.92 16.28 -9.42
CA LEU A 21 3.28 15.17 -8.72
C LEU A 21 1.75 15.18 -8.87
N ARG A 22 1.10 16.35 -8.80
CA ARG A 22 -0.36 16.45 -9.07
C ARG A 22 -0.70 16.01 -10.49
N ASN A 23 0.08 16.43 -11.48
CA ASN A 23 -0.06 15.98 -12.87
C ASN A 23 0.12 14.46 -12.96
N LEU A 24 1.14 13.92 -12.30
CA LEU A 24 1.42 12.50 -12.30
C LEU A 24 0.30 11.67 -11.65
N ILE A 25 -0.33 12.18 -10.57
CA ILE A 25 -1.53 11.59 -9.96
C ILE A 25 -2.70 11.58 -10.95
N GLY A 26 -2.86 12.67 -11.71
CA GLY A 26 -3.83 12.77 -12.81
C GLY A 26 -3.60 11.74 -13.91
N GLU A 27 -2.37 11.64 -14.43
CA GLU A 27 -1.95 10.62 -15.41
C GLU A 27 -2.06 9.20 -14.85
N ALA A 28 -1.87 9.04 -13.54
CA ALA A 28 -2.09 7.80 -12.82
C ALA A 28 -3.58 7.45 -12.66
N GLY A 29 -4.49 8.26 -13.19
CA GLY A 29 -5.93 8.03 -13.14
C GLY A 29 -6.48 8.11 -11.71
N PHE A 30 -5.72 8.68 -10.78
CA PHE A 30 -6.11 8.86 -9.38
C PHE A 30 -6.72 10.25 -9.12
N GLY A 31 -6.59 11.19 -10.07
CA GLY A 31 -7.09 12.57 -9.94
C GLY A 31 -8.59 12.77 -10.22
N SER A 32 -9.32 11.75 -10.70
CA SER A 32 -10.76 11.88 -10.99
C SER A 32 -11.60 11.68 -9.72
N VAL A 33 -11.71 12.75 -8.92
CA VAL A 33 -12.53 12.79 -7.69
C VAL A 33 -14.03 12.66 -8.01
N ASP A 34 -14.45 12.95 -9.24
CA ASP A 34 -15.86 12.86 -9.69
C ASP A 34 -16.46 11.44 -9.65
N THR A 35 -15.65 10.42 -9.34
CA THR A 35 -16.09 9.02 -9.23
C THR A 35 -16.56 8.63 -7.83
N VAL A 36 -16.24 9.42 -6.79
CA VAL A 36 -16.69 9.18 -5.42
C VAL A 36 -17.94 10.04 -5.17
N PRO A 37 -19.08 9.45 -4.76
CA PRO A 37 -20.28 10.24 -4.48
C PRO A 37 -19.98 11.31 -3.41
N LEU A 38 -20.35 12.58 -3.64
CA LEU A 38 -20.12 13.70 -2.71
C LEU A 38 -20.55 13.42 -1.27
N LYS A 39 -21.58 12.58 -1.06
CA LYS A 39 -22.02 12.15 0.29
C LYS A 39 -20.97 11.30 1.04
N VAL A 40 -20.17 10.52 0.31
CA VAL A 40 -19.10 9.68 0.87
C VAL A 40 -17.88 10.53 1.25
N ALA A 41 -17.65 11.66 0.56
CA ALA A 41 -16.48 12.50 0.78
C ALA A 41 -16.45 13.20 2.16
N GLY A 42 -17.61 13.37 2.81
CA GLY A 42 -17.72 14.00 4.13
C GLY A 42 -17.99 13.02 5.29
N ASP A 43 -18.20 11.73 4.99
CA ASP A 43 -18.57 10.72 5.99
C ASP A 43 -17.57 9.55 5.93
N VAL A 44 -16.72 9.48 6.95
CA VAL A 44 -15.66 8.46 7.08
C VAL A 44 -16.24 7.05 7.15
N ASP A 45 -17.40 6.86 7.77
CA ASP A 45 -18.03 5.54 7.88
C ASP A 45 -18.63 5.13 6.53
N ALA A 46 -19.26 6.06 5.81
CA ALA A 46 -19.71 5.82 4.44
C ALA A 46 -18.53 5.52 3.49
N LEU A 47 -17.36 6.13 3.71
CA LEU A 47 -16.14 5.81 2.97
C LEU A 47 -15.66 4.39 3.25
N CYS A 48 -15.68 3.93 4.50
CA CYS A 48 -15.35 2.55 4.85
C CYS A 48 -16.25 1.54 4.13
N ASP A 49 -17.56 1.78 4.13
CA ASP A 49 -18.54 0.93 3.44
C ASP A 49 -18.29 0.91 1.93
N TYR A 50 -18.01 2.09 1.35
CA TYR A 50 -17.68 2.22 -0.06
C TYR A 50 -16.41 1.44 -0.45
N LEU A 51 -15.33 1.59 0.32
CA LEU A 51 -14.06 0.90 0.10
C LEU A 51 -14.22 -0.62 0.23
N SER A 52 -14.96 -1.08 1.24
CA SER A 52 -15.26 -2.50 1.45
C SER A 52 -16.01 -3.10 0.28
N ARG A 53 -17.03 -2.40 -0.23
CA ARG A 53 -17.80 -2.82 -1.41
C ARG A 53 -16.95 -2.89 -2.67
N ILE A 54 -16.08 -1.89 -2.91
CA ILE A 54 -15.15 -1.93 -4.05
C ILE A 54 -14.19 -3.10 -3.92
N ALA A 55 -13.61 -3.30 -2.74
CA ALA A 55 -12.71 -4.43 -2.49
C ALA A 55 -13.38 -5.76 -2.84
N SER A 56 -14.59 -6.02 -2.34
CA SER A 56 -15.36 -7.23 -2.67
C SER A 56 -15.64 -7.38 -4.16
N ASN A 57 -15.99 -6.29 -4.85
CA ASN A 57 -16.21 -6.32 -6.31
C ASN A 57 -14.92 -6.66 -7.07
N CYS A 58 -13.78 -6.09 -6.69
CA CYS A 58 -12.48 -6.41 -7.27
C CYS A 58 -12.10 -7.88 -7.05
N GLU A 59 -12.37 -8.43 -5.87
CA GLU A 59 -12.14 -9.85 -5.57
C GLU A 59 -12.97 -10.76 -6.46
N MET A 60 -14.28 -10.50 -6.59
CA MET A 60 -15.16 -11.29 -7.45
C MET A 60 -14.69 -11.27 -8.91
N GLN A 61 -14.34 -10.09 -9.43
CA GLN A 61 -13.86 -9.96 -10.81
C GLN A 61 -12.51 -10.67 -11.02
N LEU A 62 -11.58 -10.55 -10.07
CA LEU A 62 -10.28 -11.21 -10.19
C LEU A 62 -10.41 -12.73 -10.09
N ARG A 63 -11.20 -13.23 -9.13
CA ARG A 63 -11.48 -14.66 -8.97
C ARG A 63 -12.08 -15.25 -10.26
N SER A 64 -13.10 -14.60 -10.80
CA SER A 64 -13.73 -14.99 -12.07
C SER A 64 -12.71 -15.06 -13.23
N ARG A 65 -11.80 -14.08 -13.35
CA ARG A 65 -10.76 -14.08 -14.38
C ARG A 65 -9.72 -15.19 -14.21
N ILE A 66 -9.35 -15.52 -12.97
CA ILE A 66 -8.41 -16.62 -12.68
C ILE A 66 -9.07 -17.97 -12.97
N GLU A 67 -10.33 -18.15 -12.57
CA GLU A 67 -11.08 -19.40 -12.77
C GLU A 67 -11.44 -19.65 -14.23
N ALA A 68 -11.63 -18.58 -15.02
CA ALA A 68 -11.87 -18.68 -16.46
C ALA A 68 -10.71 -19.34 -17.24
N VAL A 69 -9.52 -19.47 -16.64
CA VAL A 69 -8.36 -20.18 -17.24
C VAL A 69 -8.57 -21.71 -17.25
N GLY A 70 -9.59 -22.22 -16.53
CA GLY A 70 -10.05 -23.61 -16.63
C GLY A 70 -9.30 -24.58 -15.71
N HIS A 71 -8.52 -25.50 -16.28
CA HIS A 71 -7.89 -26.60 -15.52
C HIS A 71 -7.10 -26.11 -14.28
N SER A 72 -7.18 -26.86 -13.18
CA SER A 72 -6.60 -26.51 -11.87
C SER A 72 -5.10 -26.15 -11.92
N GLY A 73 -4.31 -26.83 -12.76
CA GLY A 73 -2.89 -26.50 -12.99
C GLY A 73 -2.68 -25.11 -13.62
N ASN A 74 -3.56 -24.72 -14.55
CA ASN A 74 -3.49 -23.41 -15.19
C ASN A 74 -3.97 -22.30 -14.25
N ILE A 75 -5.00 -22.56 -13.43
CA ILE A 75 -5.45 -21.65 -12.37
C ILE A 75 -4.29 -21.32 -11.44
N ARG A 76 -3.58 -22.35 -10.93
CA ARG A 76 -2.44 -22.13 -10.02
C ARG A 76 -1.30 -21.36 -10.68
N ARG A 77 -1.01 -21.62 -11.96
CA ARG A 77 -0.01 -20.86 -12.73
C ARG A 77 -0.45 -19.41 -12.91
N ALA A 78 -1.70 -19.16 -13.24
CA ALA A 78 -2.25 -17.81 -13.37
C ALA A 78 -2.18 -17.05 -12.03
N ALA A 79 -2.56 -17.70 -10.93
CA ALA A 79 -2.47 -17.15 -9.58
C ALA A 79 -1.01 -16.80 -9.20
N ARG A 80 -0.02 -17.66 -9.49
CA ARG A 80 1.41 -17.34 -9.32
C ARG A 80 1.83 -16.14 -10.17
N GLY A 81 1.35 -16.06 -11.41
CA GLY A 81 1.60 -14.91 -12.29
C GLY A 81 1.05 -13.60 -11.72
N VAL A 82 -0.18 -13.62 -11.21
CA VAL A 82 -0.80 -12.44 -10.56
C VAL A 82 -0.03 -12.06 -9.30
N PHE A 83 0.35 -13.05 -8.47
CA PHE A 83 1.17 -12.81 -7.28
C PHE A 83 2.49 -12.13 -7.63
N MET A 84 3.23 -12.65 -8.62
CA MET A 84 4.47 -12.06 -9.11
C MET A 84 4.28 -10.60 -9.55
N GLN A 85 3.22 -10.30 -10.30
CA GLN A 85 2.92 -8.93 -10.74
C GLN A 85 2.57 -7.97 -9.59
N SER A 86 2.24 -8.47 -8.41
CA SER A 86 1.96 -7.66 -7.21
C SER A 86 3.21 -7.31 -6.40
N ALA A 87 4.39 -7.80 -6.77
CA ALA A 87 5.64 -7.53 -6.05
C ALA A 87 5.97 -6.03 -5.90
N PRO A 88 5.78 -5.16 -6.92
CA PRO A 88 6.03 -3.73 -6.75
C PRO A 88 5.16 -3.08 -5.66
N VAL A 89 3.86 -3.40 -5.56
CA VAL A 89 3.02 -2.84 -4.49
C VAL A 89 3.40 -3.40 -3.12
N ALA A 90 3.78 -4.68 -3.03
CA ALA A 90 4.25 -5.28 -1.79
C ALA A 90 5.52 -4.60 -1.24
N SER A 91 6.38 -4.12 -2.13
CA SER A 91 7.61 -3.40 -1.75
C SER A 91 7.37 -2.03 -1.11
N ALA A 92 6.17 -1.46 -1.29
CA ALA A 92 5.79 -0.15 -0.77
C ALA A 92 4.98 -0.22 0.53
N LEU A 93 4.56 -1.41 0.99
CA LEU A 93 3.68 -1.58 2.16
C LEU A 93 4.18 -0.82 3.39
N GLY A 94 3.37 0.14 3.87
CA GLY A 94 3.64 0.99 5.03
C GLY A 94 4.73 2.05 4.83
N ARG A 95 5.62 1.85 3.86
CA ARG A 95 6.80 2.71 3.65
C ARG A 95 6.47 4.08 3.09
N TRP A 96 5.26 4.32 2.60
CA TRP A 96 4.83 5.67 2.21
C TRP A 96 4.76 6.64 3.41
N LEU A 97 4.62 6.12 4.63
CA LEU A 97 4.56 6.93 5.85
C LEU A 97 5.92 7.50 6.26
N GLN A 98 7.03 6.96 5.75
CA GLN A 98 8.38 7.43 6.10
C GLN A 98 8.59 8.92 5.82
N GLY A 99 7.90 9.46 4.81
CA GLY A 99 7.95 10.88 4.48
C GLY A 99 7.42 11.78 5.59
N LEU A 100 6.46 11.30 6.39
CA LEU A 100 5.89 12.04 7.50
C LEU A 100 6.80 11.99 8.75
N SER A 101 7.81 11.11 8.79
CA SER A 101 8.78 11.08 9.89
C SER A 101 9.88 12.13 9.69
N CYS A 102 9.56 13.41 9.90
CA CYS A 102 10.52 14.52 9.79
C CYS A 102 11.10 14.91 11.17
N PRO A 103 12.43 15.15 11.28
CA PRO A 103 13.06 15.57 12.54
C PRO A 103 12.54 16.89 13.11
N SER A 104 11.89 17.75 12.32
CA SER A 104 11.36 19.03 12.80
C SER A 104 10.08 18.89 13.64
N ASN A 105 9.36 17.76 13.53
CA ASN A 105 8.02 17.60 14.08
C ASN A 105 7.93 16.39 15.04
N PHE A 106 9.05 16.01 15.65
CA PHE A 106 9.19 14.79 16.45
C PHE A 106 8.38 14.80 17.76
N GLU A 107 7.90 15.95 18.22
CA GLU A 107 7.06 16.07 19.43
C GLU A 107 5.56 16.14 19.12
N ASP A 108 5.20 16.32 17.85
CA ASP A 108 3.80 16.43 17.45
C ASP A 108 3.12 15.05 17.43
N GLN A 109 1.91 15.00 18.01
CA GLN A 109 1.20 13.75 18.23
C GLN A 109 0.82 13.02 16.94
N MET A 110 0.50 13.75 15.86
CA MET A 110 0.16 13.16 14.57
C MET A 110 1.38 12.41 14.01
N TYR A 111 2.54 13.04 14.06
CA TYR A 111 3.78 12.46 13.53
C TYR A 111 4.28 11.30 14.39
N LEU A 112 4.18 11.39 15.73
CA LEU A 112 4.50 10.27 16.63
C LEU A 112 3.60 9.04 16.39
N LYS A 113 2.31 9.25 16.18
CA LYS A 113 1.37 8.15 15.86
C LYS A 113 1.65 7.56 14.47
N THR A 114 2.01 8.40 13.50
CA THR A 114 2.43 7.95 12.17
C THR A 114 3.72 7.14 12.23
N LEU A 115 4.67 7.54 13.07
CA LEU A 115 5.90 6.79 13.32
C LEU A 115 5.61 5.42 13.95
N ALA A 116 4.64 5.31 14.86
CA ALA A 116 4.23 4.02 15.41
C ALA A 116 3.67 3.07 14.34
N LEU A 117 2.85 3.57 13.40
CA LEU A 117 2.38 2.79 12.25
C LEU A 117 3.52 2.34 11.34
N LEU A 118 4.42 3.27 11.00
CA LEU A 118 5.60 2.94 10.19
C LEU A 118 6.47 1.89 10.88
N ALA A 119 6.72 2.05 12.19
CA ALA A 119 7.51 1.12 13.00
C ALA A 119 6.89 -0.28 13.00
N ASP A 120 5.56 -0.38 13.13
CA ASP A 120 4.85 -1.65 13.01
C ASP A 120 5.06 -2.28 11.63
N ASP A 121 4.87 -1.51 10.56
CA ASP A 121 4.96 -2.00 9.18
C ASP A 121 6.38 -2.43 8.78
N ILE A 122 7.42 -1.80 9.33
CA ILE A 122 8.83 -2.19 9.11
C ILE A 122 9.35 -3.22 10.12
N GLY A 123 8.51 -3.66 11.07
CA GLY A 123 8.86 -4.69 12.04
C GLY A 123 9.84 -4.21 13.11
N VAL A 124 9.74 -2.94 13.54
CA VAL A 124 10.55 -2.27 14.56
C VAL A 124 12.07 -2.43 14.36
N GLY A 125 12.49 -2.49 13.10
CA GLY A 125 13.90 -2.65 12.72
C GLY A 125 14.46 -4.07 12.89
N LYS A 126 13.63 -5.06 13.24
CA LYS A 126 14.06 -6.46 13.30
C LYS A 126 14.27 -7.02 11.88
N PRO A 127 15.35 -7.78 11.64
CA PRO A 127 15.59 -8.40 10.33
C PRO A 127 14.42 -9.28 9.88
N GLU A 128 14.07 -9.19 8.59
CA GLU A 128 13.00 -9.96 7.95
C GLU A 128 11.60 -9.84 8.60
N MET A 129 11.37 -8.80 9.42
CA MET A 129 10.11 -8.57 10.12
C MET A 129 9.19 -7.57 9.43
N SER A 130 9.63 -6.88 8.37
CA SER A 130 8.76 -5.94 7.65
C SER A 130 7.64 -6.65 6.88
N ARG A 131 6.56 -5.93 6.56
CA ARG A 131 5.48 -6.45 5.71
C ARG A 131 5.99 -6.90 4.34
N THR A 132 6.93 -6.14 3.78
CA THR A 132 7.61 -6.51 2.53
C THR A 132 8.34 -7.85 2.66
N ASP A 133 8.94 -8.14 3.82
CA ASP A 133 9.61 -9.42 4.04
C ASP A 133 8.62 -10.58 4.13
N GLY A 134 7.43 -10.36 4.72
CA GLY A 134 6.32 -11.33 4.64
C GLY A 134 5.98 -11.69 3.18
N PHE A 135 5.91 -10.71 2.29
CA PHE A 135 5.68 -10.96 0.86
C PHE A 135 6.82 -11.78 0.25
N ARG A 136 8.08 -11.42 0.56
CA ARG A 136 9.26 -12.14 0.06
C ARG A 136 9.29 -13.58 0.54
N GLN A 137 8.85 -13.87 1.76
CA GLN A 137 8.76 -15.23 2.28
C GLN A 137 7.78 -16.08 1.48
N ILE A 138 6.59 -15.55 1.17
CA ILE A 138 5.61 -16.21 0.28
C ILE A 138 6.22 -16.40 -1.12
N ALA A 139 6.85 -15.36 -1.68
CA ALA A 139 7.48 -15.42 -3.00
C ALA A 139 8.57 -16.50 -3.10
N ARG A 140 9.42 -16.63 -2.08
CA ARG A 140 10.44 -17.71 -2.00
C ARG A 140 9.78 -19.09 -1.97
N ARG A 141 8.70 -19.28 -1.20
CA ARG A 141 7.95 -20.56 -1.16
C ARG A 141 7.28 -20.90 -2.49
N PHE A 142 6.93 -19.88 -3.29
CA PHE A 142 6.43 -20.07 -4.65
C PHE A 142 7.53 -20.15 -5.71
N ASP A 143 8.82 -20.20 -5.32
CA ASP A 143 9.95 -20.21 -6.24
C ASP A 143 9.94 -19.02 -7.23
N LEU A 144 9.59 -17.84 -6.72
CA LEU A 144 9.54 -16.57 -7.46
C LEU A 144 10.67 -15.67 -6.98
N VAL A 145 11.92 -16.06 -7.28
CA VAL A 145 13.15 -15.42 -6.78
C VAL A 145 13.19 -13.92 -7.07
N ASN A 146 12.87 -13.50 -8.30
CA ASN A 146 12.89 -12.07 -8.65
C ASN A 146 11.84 -11.26 -7.88
N ALA A 147 10.64 -11.82 -7.68
CA ALA A 147 9.59 -11.16 -6.89
C ALA A 147 9.96 -11.07 -5.41
N ALA A 148 10.79 -11.99 -4.90
CA ALA A 148 11.34 -11.94 -3.55
C ALA A 148 12.53 -10.97 -3.40
N GLY A 149 12.96 -10.31 -4.48
CA GLY A 149 14.13 -9.45 -4.50
C GLY A 149 13.96 -8.11 -3.80
N GLN A 150 15.01 -7.29 -3.92
CA GLN A 150 15.01 -5.89 -3.53
C GLN A 150 14.38 -5.02 -4.61
N ALA A 151 14.14 -3.75 -4.29
CA ALA A 151 13.49 -2.82 -5.21
C ALA A 151 14.24 -2.67 -6.55
N HIS A 152 15.57 -2.76 -6.56
CA HIS A 152 16.37 -2.73 -7.78
C HIS A 152 16.20 -4.01 -8.63
N ASP A 153 16.05 -5.17 -8.00
CA ASP A 153 15.76 -6.44 -8.69
C ASP A 153 14.39 -6.38 -9.39
N LEU A 154 13.38 -5.84 -8.70
CA LEU A 154 12.05 -5.64 -9.28
C LEU A 154 12.11 -4.74 -10.53
N VAL A 155 12.87 -3.64 -10.45
CA VAL A 155 13.07 -2.72 -11.57
C VAL A 155 13.83 -3.39 -12.73
N ALA A 156 14.75 -4.31 -12.45
CA ALA A 156 15.47 -5.05 -13.48
C ALA A 156 14.61 -6.16 -14.13
N ASP A 157 13.62 -6.70 -13.42
CA ASP A 157 12.80 -7.81 -13.91
C ASP A 157 11.82 -7.39 -15.01
N ARG A 158 12.13 -7.78 -16.24
CA ARG A 158 11.32 -7.52 -17.45
C ARG A 158 10.03 -8.33 -17.53
N SER A 159 9.86 -9.36 -16.70
CA SER A 159 8.60 -10.12 -16.62
C SER A 159 7.48 -9.33 -15.95
N LEU A 160 7.82 -8.32 -15.14
CA LEU A 160 6.86 -7.41 -14.52
C LEU A 160 6.33 -6.39 -15.54
N ARG A 161 5.03 -6.17 -15.57
CA ARG A 161 4.40 -5.17 -16.44
C ARG A 161 4.71 -3.77 -15.91
N ASP A 162 4.96 -2.81 -16.80
CA ASP A 162 5.22 -1.41 -16.40
C ASP A 162 4.09 -0.87 -15.50
N GLY A 163 2.84 -1.16 -15.84
CA GLY A 163 1.66 -0.76 -15.05
C GLY A 163 1.64 -1.28 -13.60
N ALA A 164 2.36 -2.35 -13.26
CA ALA A 164 2.47 -2.83 -11.88
C ALA A 164 3.22 -1.84 -10.98
N PHE A 165 4.09 -1.01 -11.56
CA PHE A 165 4.85 0.02 -10.84
C PHE A 165 4.07 1.31 -10.64
N ARG A 166 2.92 1.49 -11.32
CA ARG A 166 2.15 2.74 -11.30
C ARG A 166 1.78 3.19 -9.90
N PHE A 167 1.10 2.32 -9.15
CA PHE A 167 0.66 2.65 -7.81
C PHE A 167 1.83 2.86 -6.83
N PRO A 168 2.80 1.93 -6.67
CA PRO A 168 3.90 2.15 -5.73
C PRO A 168 4.81 3.33 -6.11
N ALA A 169 4.92 3.70 -7.40
CA ALA A 169 5.61 4.92 -7.81
C ALA A 169 4.95 6.17 -7.22
N ILE A 170 3.61 6.26 -7.27
CA ILE A 170 2.85 7.37 -6.67
C ILE A 170 3.04 7.38 -5.15
N LEU A 171 3.00 6.22 -4.49
CA LEU A 171 3.17 6.12 -3.04
C LEU A 171 4.51 6.67 -2.58
N PHE A 172 5.59 6.30 -3.26
CA PHE A 172 6.91 6.82 -2.93
C PHE A 172 7.07 8.28 -3.32
N ALA A 173 6.50 8.72 -4.45
CA ALA A 173 6.52 10.14 -4.83
C ALA A 173 5.82 11.03 -3.80
N LEU A 174 4.63 10.62 -3.31
CA LEU A 174 3.92 11.29 -2.21
C LEU A 174 4.79 11.33 -0.96
N SER A 175 5.40 10.20 -0.59
CA SER A 175 6.32 10.14 0.54
C SER A 175 7.55 11.03 0.41
N ARG A 176 7.99 11.39 -0.80
CA ARG A 176 9.11 12.33 -1.00
C ARG A 176 8.71 13.79 -0.83
N ARG A 177 7.42 14.12 -0.97
CA ARG A 177 6.85 15.47 -0.80
C ARG A 177 5.75 15.50 0.24
N SER A 178 5.99 14.81 1.34
CA SER A 178 4.99 14.59 2.39
C SER A 178 4.42 15.90 2.94
N GLU A 179 5.23 16.96 3.02
CA GLU A 179 4.84 18.27 3.53
C GLU A 179 3.73 18.95 2.71
N MET A 180 3.62 18.63 1.42
CA MET A 180 2.59 19.17 0.52
C MET A 180 1.39 18.22 0.35
N PHE A 181 1.49 16.99 0.84
CA PHE A 181 0.54 15.90 0.58
C PHE A 181 0.14 15.13 1.85
N VAL A 182 0.20 15.77 3.02
CA VAL A 182 -0.20 15.14 4.30
C VAL A 182 -1.63 14.59 4.25
N PRO A 183 -2.66 15.32 3.76
CA PRO A 183 -4.02 14.79 3.66
C PRO A 183 -4.12 13.58 2.73
N GLU A 184 -3.44 13.62 1.58
CA GLU A 184 -3.45 12.54 0.60
C GLU A 184 -2.78 11.27 1.17
N ILE A 185 -1.63 11.41 1.84
CA ILE A 185 -0.91 10.27 2.45
C ILE A 185 -1.74 9.64 3.57
N THR A 186 -2.32 10.45 4.45
CA THR A 186 -3.10 9.95 5.60
C THR A 186 -4.43 9.35 5.18
N GLY A 187 -5.14 9.98 4.22
CA GLY A 187 -6.37 9.43 3.66
C GLY A 187 -6.13 8.11 2.93
N LEU A 188 -5.03 8.01 2.17
CA LEU A 188 -4.62 6.77 1.52
C LEU A 188 -4.27 5.67 2.55
N ASP A 189 -3.46 5.98 3.56
CA ASP A 189 -3.08 5.02 4.60
C ASP A 189 -4.32 4.44 5.30
N PHE A 190 -5.25 5.33 5.68
CA PHE A 190 -6.52 4.95 6.27
C PHE A 190 -7.34 4.06 5.32
N ALA A 191 -7.42 4.40 4.03
CA ALA A 191 -8.15 3.59 3.05
C ALA A 191 -7.55 2.19 2.89
N LEU A 192 -6.22 2.07 2.80
CA LEU A 192 -5.54 0.78 2.67
C LEU A 192 -5.66 -0.07 3.93
N ARG A 193 -5.59 0.52 5.12
CA ARG A 193 -5.82 -0.19 6.40
C ARG A 193 -7.27 -0.56 6.64
N THR A 194 -8.21 0.19 6.08
CA THR A 194 -9.64 -0.18 6.08
C THR A 194 -9.89 -1.39 5.19
N ILE A 195 -9.24 -1.45 4.02
CA ILE A 195 -9.27 -2.62 3.14
C ILE A 195 -8.58 -3.83 3.79
N GLY A 196 -7.50 -3.59 4.54
CA GLY A 196 -6.69 -4.60 5.19
C GLY A 196 -5.85 -5.37 4.18
N LEU A 197 -6.01 -6.69 4.11
CA LEU A 197 -5.41 -7.50 3.05
C LEU A 197 -5.97 -7.10 1.68
N LEU A 198 -5.12 -6.64 0.76
CA LEU A 198 -5.55 -6.20 -0.56
C LEU A 198 -6.36 -7.30 -1.30
N PRO A 199 -7.41 -6.93 -2.06
CA PRO A 199 -8.25 -7.86 -2.83
C PRO A 199 -7.47 -8.92 -3.62
N VAL A 200 -6.38 -8.50 -4.26
CA VAL A 200 -5.52 -9.41 -5.02
C VAL A 200 -4.93 -10.51 -4.15
N TRP A 201 -4.44 -10.19 -2.95
CA TRP A 201 -3.86 -11.17 -2.04
C TRP A 201 -4.92 -12.00 -1.31
N ARG A 202 -6.09 -11.44 -1.01
CA ARG A 202 -7.21 -12.19 -0.43
C ARG A 202 -7.70 -13.30 -1.37
N VAL A 203 -7.80 -12.99 -2.67
CA VAL A 203 -8.11 -14.01 -3.69
C VAL A 203 -6.99 -15.06 -3.78
N LEU A 204 -5.73 -14.63 -3.79
CA LEU A 204 -4.58 -15.53 -3.92
C LEU A 204 -4.40 -16.44 -2.71
N ALA A 205 -4.69 -15.97 -1.50
CA ALA A 205 -4.68 -16.78 -0.28
C ALA A 205 -5.67 -17.95 -0.35
N GLY A 206 -6.73 -17.85 -1.16
CA GLY A 206 -7.64 -18.97 -1.44
C GLY A 206 -7.03 -20.09 -2.29
N TYR A 207 -5.92 -19.84 -2.99
CA TYR A 207 -5.23 -20.84 -3.83
C TYR A 207 -3.93 -21.37 -3.19
N PHE A 208 -3.40 -20.66 -2.20
CA PHE A 208 -2.14 -20.98 -1.54
C PHE A 208 -2.28 -20.82 -0.03
N ASP A 209 -2.15 -21.92 0.69
CA ASP A 209 -2.11 -21.91 2.15
C ASP A 209 -0.75 -21.44 2.63
N ASP A 210 -0.71 -20.25 3.23
CA ASP A 210 0.52 -19.65 3.76
C ASP A 210 0.21 -18.71 4.95
N PRO A 211 0.80 -18.92 6.14
CA PRO A 211 0.52 -18.07 7.29
C PRO A 211 1.00 -16.62 7.11
N GLU A 212 1.96 -16.36 6.21
CA GLU A 212 2.54 -15.04 5.99
C GLU A 212 1.57 -14.07 5.31
N TRP A 213 0.44 -14.54 4.76
CA TRP A 213 -0.63 -13.66 4.24
C TRP A 213 -1.09 -12.65 5.30
N ARG A 214 -1.11 -13.06 6.57
CA ARG A 214 -1.46 -12.19 7.71
C ARG A 214 -0.54 -10.96 7.80
N ARG A 215 0.71 -11.07 7.38
CA ARG A 215 1.68 -9.96 7.43
C ARG A 215 1.46 -8.92 6.33
N LEU A 216 0.78 -9.31 5.27
CA LEU A 216 0.38 -8.37 4.21
C LEU A 216 -0.90 -7.61 4.56
N ASP A 217 -1.62 -8.02 5.61
CA ASP A 217 -2.86 -7.38 6.04
C ASP A 217 -2.57 -6.14 6.88
N LEU A 218 -2.77 -4.96 6.28
CA LEU A 218 -2.52 -3.65 6.90
C LEU A 218 -3.42 -3.35 8.12
N ALA A 219 -4.54 -4.06 8.27
CA ALA A 219 -5.44 -3.94 9.43
C ALA A 219 -4.92 -4.73 10.64
N VAL A 220 -3.98 -5.65 10.45
CA VAL A 220 -3.43 -6.52 11.49
C VAL A 220 -2.09 -5.98 11.98
N PRO A 221 -1.90 -5.79 13.30
CA PRO A 221 -0.62 -5.36 13.85
C PRO A 221 0.47 -6.42 13.63
N GLN A 222 1.69 -5.98 13.35
CA GLN A 222 2.89 -6.85 13.26
C GLN A 222 3.62 -7.00 14.60
N THR A 223 3.49 -6.01 15.47
CA THR A 223 4.23 -5.83 16.70
C THR A 223 3.36 -5.16 17.78
N ASP A 224 3.90 -5.04 18.99
CA ASP A 224 3.24 -4.38 20.11
C ASP A 224 3.59 -2.88 20.21
N VAL A 225 4.12 -2.27 19.14
CA VAL A 225 4.60 -0.87 19.15
C VAL A 225 3.46 0.17 19.13
N LEU A 226 2.24 -0.26 18.78
CA LEU A 226 1.10 0.64 18.69
C LEU A 226 0.67 1.13 20.08
N PRO A 227 0.20 2.39 20.20
CA PRO A 227 -0.32 2.90 21.46
C PRO A 227 -1.47 2.04 21.99
N GLN A 228 -1.58 1.92 23.31
CA GLN A 228 -2.60 1.10 23.97
C GLN A 228 -4.01 1.46 23.48
N GLY A 229 -4.82 0.44 23.19
CA GLY A 229 -6.20 0.60 22.73
C GLY A 229 -6.34 0.91 21.23
N HIS A 230 -5.23 1.03 20.49
CA HIS A 230 -5.26 1.23 19.05
C HIS A 230 -4.97 -0.05 18.26
N THR A 231 -5.74 -0.26 17.19
CA THR A 231 -5.39 -1.13 16.07
C THR A 231 -4.75 -0.28 14.98
N PRO A 232 -4.08 -0.88 13.96
CA PRO A 232 -3.56 -0.12 12.83
C PRO A 232 -4.64 0.79 12.19
N THR A 233 -5.83 0.25 11.93
CA THR A 233 -6.93 0.99 11.31
C THR A 233 -7.48 2.09 12.23
N SER A 234 -7.64 1.85 13.53
CA SER A 234 -8.15 2.87 14.45
C SER A 234 -7.14 3.99 14.68
N LEU A 235 -5.83 3.69 14.66
CA LEU A 235 -4.77 4.69 14.74
C LEU A 235 -4.72 5.55 13.47
N ALA A 236 -4.83 4.95 12.29
CA ALA A 236 -4.88 5.69 11.03
C ALA A 236 -6.12 6.60 10.94
N ARG A 237 -7.29 6.15 11.42
CA ARG A 237 -8.49 7.01 11.54
C ARG A 237 -8.22 8.20 12.47
N HIS A 238 -7.56 7.95 13.59
CA HIS A 238 -7.22 9.01 14.53
C HIS A 238 -6.26 10.05 13.92
N ILE A 239 -5.24 9.59 13.18
CA ILE A 239 -4.32 10.46 12.43
C ILE A 239 -5.08 11.29 11.39
N LEU A 240 -5.98 10.67 10.62
CA LEU A 240 -6.80 11.35 9.62
C LEU A 240 -7.65 12.48 10.26
N ASN A 241 -8.27 12.22 11.41
CA ASN A 241 -9.05 13.22 12.14
C ASN A 241 -8.20 14.40 12.63
N LEU A 242 -6.95 14.15 13.06
CA LEU A 242 -6.02 15.21 13.43
C LEU A 242 -5.69 16.11 12.23
N VAL A 243 -5.44 15.53 11.06
CA VAL A 243 -5.17 16.31 9.83
C VAL A 243 -6.39 17.14 9.40
N SER A 244 -7.59 16.58 9.47
CA SER A 244 -8.83 17.31 9.14
C SER A 244 -9.06 18.51 10.06
N SER A 245 -8.59 18.44 11.31
CA SER A 245 -8.69 19.55 12.26
C SER A 245 -7.75 20.72 11.96
N TRP A 246 -6.68 20.49 11.18
CA TRP A 246 -5.76 21.54 10.73
C TRP A 246 -6.35 22.43 9.63
N GLY A 247 -7.42 21.97 8.97
CA GLY A 247 -8.11 22.68 7.88
C GLY A 247 -9.21 23.65 8.31
N CYS A 248 -9.41 23.87 9.62
CA CYS A 248 -10.30 24.90 10.16
C CYS A 248 -9.47 26.04 10.76
N GLY A 249 -8.89 26.87 9.89
CA GLY A 249 -8.14 28.09 10.24
C GLY A 249 -8.00 29.00 9.03
#